data_AF-A0A921GD87-F1
#
_entry.id   AF-A0A921GD87-F1
#
_cell.length_a   1.000
_cell.length_b   1.000
_cell.length_c   1.000
_cell.angle_alpha   90.00
_cell.angle_beta   90.00
_cell.angle_gamma   90.00
#
_symmetry.space_group_name_H-M   'P 1'
#
loop_
_entity.id
_entity.type
_entity.pdbx_description
1 polymer ?
#
loop_
_entity_poly.entity_id
_entity_poly.type
_entity_poly.pdbx_seq_one_letter_code
_entity_poly.pdbx_strand_id
1 'polypeptide(L)'
;MVPAIYLFDRFDGPLGILPAVASLTHTEELGGEDTIEFDCMVAPEKGSRLLWRDPEDGAWREHVVVRTDEPLAGPVRVYAESSISELLGDFIEEERLSAKTAAEALAAVLAHTRWAAGDVGVGDARRGCFLYHVNALAALRRIEEVWGGEIECSIAVEDGRVAGRTVSLPAQRG
;
A
#
# COMPACT_ATOMS: atom_id res chain seq x y z
N MET A 1 -0.34 -22.09 -6.05
CA MET A 1 -1.60 -22.31 -5.31
C MET A 1 -2.29 -20.96 -5.24
N VAL A 2 -3.60 -20.85 -5.50
CA VAL A 2 -4.27 -19.55 -5.43
C VAL A 2 -4.52 -19.20 -3.96
N PRO A 3 -4.09 -18.01 -3.48
CA PRO A 3 -4.23 -17.65 -2.08
C PRO A 3 -5.70 -17.38 -1.71
N ALA A 4 -6.03 -17.51 -0.42
CA ALA A 4 -7.28 -17.01 0.10
C ALA A 4 -7.25 -15.48 0.16
N ILE A 5 -8.34 -14.83 -0.27
CA ILE A 5 -8.49 -13.38 -0.23
C ILE A 5 -9.52 -13.02 0.84
N TYR A 6 -9.06 -12.39 1.90
CA TYR A 6 -9.89 -11.87 2.98
C TYR A 6 -10.40 -10.49 2.60
N LEU A 7 -11.72 -10.30 2.69
CA LEU A 7 -12.39 -9.07 2.31
C LEU A 7 -12.72 -8.24 3.56
N PHE A 8 -12.36 -6.97 3.51
CA PHE A 8 -12.69 -5.97 4.52
C PHE A 8 -13.36 -4.76 3.88
N ASP A 9 -14.16 -4.05 4.65
CA ASP A 9 -14.61 -2.71 4.30
C ASP A 9 -13.43 -1.73 4.36
N ARG A 10 -13.67 -0.49 3.93
CA ARG A 10 -12.64 0.55 3.89
C ARG A 10 -12.08 0.95 5.28
N PHE A 11 -12.74 0.57 6.36
CA PHE A 11 -12.41 0.89 7.75
C PHE A 11 -11.88 -0.34 8.51
N ASP A 12 -11.40 -1.36 7.80
CA ASP A 12 -10.83 -2.60 8.34
C ASP A 12 -11.87 -3.51 9.05
N GLY A 13 -13.16 -3.30 8.79
CA GLY A 13 -14.26 -4.17 9.22
C GLY A 13 -14.34 -5.43 8.35
N PRO A 14 -14.34 -6.65 8.91
CA PRO A 14 -14.32 -7.89 8.12
C PRO A 14 -15.68 -8.12 7.44
N LEU A 15 -15.64 -8.42 6.14
CA LEU A 15 -16.80 -8.76 5.33
C LEU A 15 -16.85 -10.24 4.97
N GLY A 16 -15.72 -10.94 5.06
CA GLY A 16 -15.63 -12.38 4.86
C GLY A 16 -14.40 -12.78 4.06
N ILE A 17 -14.49 -13.91 3.38
CA ILE A 17 -13.46 -14.40 2.46
C ILE A 17 -14.10 -14.45 1.08
N LEU A 18 -13.44 -13.88 0.07
CA LEU A 18 -13.92 -14.00 -1.30
C LEU A 18 -13.90 -15.49 -1.70
N PRO A 19 -15.01 -16.01 -2.26
CA PRO A 19 -15.08 -17.40 -2.67
C PRO A 19 -13.96 -17.71 -3.67
N ALA A 20 -13.50 -18.97 -3.66
CA ALA A 20 -12.30 -19.43 -4.36
C ALA A 20 -12.13 -18.79 -5.74
N VAL A 21 -11.14 -17.91 -5.85
CA VAL A 21 -10.71 -17.31 -7.10
C VAL A 21 -9.98 -18.38 -7.92
N ALA A 22 -10.32 -18.52 -9.20
CA ALA A 22 -9.72 -19.54 -10.06
C ALA A 22 -8.24 -19.22 -10.36
N SER A 23 -7.92 -17.93 -10.43
CA SER A 23 -6.58 -17.39 -10.64
C SER A 23 -6.50 -15.99 -10.04
N LEU A 24 -5.30 -15.60 -9.60
CA LEU A 24 -4.96 -14.24 -9.21
C LEU A 24 -3.67 -13.89 -9.93
N THR A 25 -3.68 -12.78 -10.66
CA THR A 25 -2.48 -12.18 -11.24
C THR A 25 -2.05 -11.05 -10.32
N HIS A 26 -0.81 -11.13 -9.83
CA HIS A 26 -0.17 -10.05 -9.08
C HIS A 26 0.97 -9.50 -9.92
N THR A 27 0.98 -8.18 -10.11
CA THR A 27 2.04 -7.44 -10.78
C THR A 27 2.65 -6.52 -9.75
N GLU A 28 3.95 -6.67 -9.49
CA GLU A 28 4.69 -5.80 -8.56
C GLU A 28 6.02 -5.35 -9.19
N GLU A 29 6.23 -4.04 -9.21
CA GLU A 29 7.46 -3.39 -9.62
C GLU A 29 7.95 -2.49 -8.47
N LEU A 30 9.23 -2.60 -8.13
CA LEU A 30 9.82 -1.78 -7.08
C LEU A 30 9.73 -0.29 -7.46
N GLY A 31 9.16 0.52 -6.58
CA GLY A 31 8.89 1.94 -6.84
C GLY A 31 7.81 2.20 -7.90
N GLY A 32 7.18 1.16 -8.45
CA GLY A 32 6.28 1.21 -9.59
C GLY A 32 4.87 0.69 -9.29
N GLU A 33 4.35 -0.11 -10.21
CA GLU A 33 3.01 -0.71 -10.12
C GLU A 33 2.96 -1.81 -9.05
N ASP A 34 1.91 -1.84 -8.24
CA ASP A 34 1.58 -2.99 -7.38
C ASP A 34 0.05 -3.21 -7.47
N THR A 35 -0.36 -4.20 -8.25
CA THR A 35 -1.76 -4.44 -8.63
C THR A 35 -2.11 -5.92 -8.61
N ILE A 36 -3.37 -6.21 -8.29
CA ILE A 36 -3.93 -7.55 -8.46
C ILE A 36 -5.17 -7.53 -9.36
N GLU A 37 -5.28 -8.58 -10.16
CA GLU A 37 -6.42 -8.86 -11.01
C GLU A 37 -6.91 -10.30 -10.84
N PHE A 38 -8.22 -10.48 -10.71
CA PHE A 38 -8.82 -11.80 -10.63
C PHE A 38 -10.32 -11.77 -10.98
N ASP A 39 -10.86 -12.95 -11.25
CA ASP A 39 -12.29 -13.14 -11.51
C ASP A 39 -12.99 -13.65 -10.23
N CYS A 40 -14.16 -13.08 -9.91
CA CYS A 40 -14.96 -13.45 -8.75
C CYS A 40 -16.45 -13.57 -9.12
N MET A 41 -17.19 -14.41 -8.39
CA MET A 41 -18.64 -14.55 -8.58
C MET A 41 -19.46 -13.45 -7.90
N VAL A 42 -18.85 -12.73 -6.96
CA VAL A 42 -19.48 -11.65 -6.20
C VAL A 42 -18.58 -10.42 -6.33
N ALA A 43 -19.12 -9.33 -6.85
CA ALA A 43 -18.39 -8.07 -6.98
C ALA A 43 -18.10 -7.48 -5.58
N PRO A 44 -16.83 -7.32 -5.17
CA PRO A 44 -16.52 -6.50 -4.01
C PRO A 44 -16.77 -5.03 -4.32
N GLU A 45 -17.20 -4.25 -3.32
CA GLU A 45 -17.43 -2.82 -3.52
C GLU A 45 -16.11 -2.07 -3.75
N LYS A 46 -16.14 -1.03 -4.57
CA LYS A 46 -15.00 -0.11 -4.72
C LYS A 46 -14.61 0.47 -3.35
N GLY A 47 -13.30 0.45 -3.05
CA GLY A 47 -12.76 0.88 -1.76
C GLY A 47 -12.71 -0.23 -0.71
N SER A 48 -13.30 -1.41 -0.98
CA SER A 48 -13.07 -2.60 -0.15
C SER A 48 -11.60 -2.99 -0.19
N ARG A 49 -11.13 -3.61 0.89
CA ARG A 49 -9.74 -4.02 1.06
C ARG A 49 -9.61 -5.52 0.94
N LEU A 50 -8.57 -5.94 0.24
CA LEU A 50 -8.24 -7.31 -0.07
C LEU A 50 -6.93 -7.65 0.64
N LEU A 51 -7.00 -8.50 1.66
CA LEU A 51 -5.83 -9.01 2.34
C LEU A 51 -5.57 -10.44 1.88
N TRP A 52 -4.34 -10.73 1.48
CA TRP A 52 -3.96 -12.06 1.02
C TRP A 52 -2.51 -12.34 1.38
N ARG A 53 -2.18 -13.62 1.51
CA ARG A 53 -0.82 -14.06 1.77
C ARG A 53 -0.22 -14.56 0.47
N ASP A 54 0.85 -13.91 0.05
CA ASP A 54 1.53 -14.24 -1.18
C ASP A 54 2.15 -15.65 -1.09
N PRO A 55 1.79 -16.57 -2.00
CA PRO A 55 2.35 -17.92 -1.99
C PRO A 55 3.82 -17.98 -2.43
N GLU A 56 4.36 -16.95 -3.08
CA GLU A 56 5.74 -16.93 -3.59
C GLU A 56 6.75 -16.59 -2.49
N ASP A 57 6.50 -15.54 -1.72
CA ASP A 57 7.41 -15.06 -0.66
C ASP A 57 6.84 -15.24 0.76
N GLY A 58 5.55 -15.57 0.91
CA GLY A 58 4.88 -15.75 2.19
C GLY A 58 4.51 -14.45 2.91
N ALA A 59 4.70 -13.29 2.27
CA ALA A 59 4.36 -11.97 2.80
C ALA A 59 2.85 -11.72 2.78
N TRP A 60 2.39 -10.88 3.70
CA TRP A 60 1.02 -10.38 3.66
C TRP A 60 0.98 -9.13 2.78
N ARG A 61 0.03 -9.11 1.86
CA ARG A 61 -0.21 -8.03 0.92
C ARG A 61 -1.62 -7.52 1.07
N GLU A 62 -1.78 -6.22 0.90
CA GLU A 62 -3.08 -5.57 0.97
C GLU A 62 -3.30 -4.66 -0.24
N HIS A 63 -4.42 -4.88 -0.92
CA HIS A 63 -4.86 -4.10 -2.07
C HIS A 63 -6.25 -3.50 -1.84
N VAL A 64 -6.57 -2.42 -2.54
CA VAL A 64 -7.87 -1.72 -2.48
C VAL A 64 -8.55 -1.86 -3.83
N VAL A 65 -9.81 -2.30 -3.82
CA VAL A 65 -10.61 -2.43 -5.04
C VAL A 65 -10.81 -1.05 -5.66
N VAL A 66 -10.29 -0.86 -6.87
CA VAL A 66 -10.41 0.40 -7.62
C VAL A 66 -11.52 0.31 -8.66
N ARG A 67 -11.68 -0.85 -9.30
CA ARG A 67 -12.69 -1.12 -10.33
C ARG A 67 -13.18 -2.57 -10.29
N THR A 68 -14.45 -2.76 -10.57
CA THR A 68 -15.05 -4.04 -10.95
C THR A 68 -15.66 -3.91 -12.34
N ASP A 69 -15.39 -4.87 -13.21
CA ASP A 69 -16.00 -4.97 -14.53
C ASP A 69 -17.03 -6.12 -14.49
N GLU A 70 -18.32 -5.76 -14.49
CA GLU A 70 -19.46 -6.67 -14.28
C GLU A 70 -20.16 -6.98 -15.62
N PRO A 71 -19.87 -8.12 -16.27
CA PRO A 71 -20.56 -8.50 -17.50
C PRO A 71 -22.02 -8.90 -17.23
N LEU A 72 -22.85 -8.87 -18.26
CA LEU A 72 -24.26 -9.28 -18.19
C LEU A 72 -24.44 -10.75 -17.72
N ALA A 73 -23.45 -11.59 -18.01
CA ALA A 73 -23.37 -12.97 -17.54
C ALA A 73 -21.90 -13.38 -17.41
N GLY A 74 -21.59 -14.19 -16.39
CA GLY A 74 -20.23 -14.66 -16.12
C GLY A 74 -19.64 -14.04 -14.85
N PRO A 75 -18.36 -14.32 -14.56
CA PRO A 75 -17.68 -13.77 -13.39
C PRO A 75 -17.38 -12.27 -13.57
N VAL A 76 -17.27 -11.58 -12.44
CA VAL A 76 -16.86 -10.18 -12.33
C VAL A 76 -15.33 -10.12 -12.32
N ARG A 77 -14.75 -9.27 -13.16
CA ARG A 77 -13.32 -8.99 -13.12
C ARG A 77 -13.06 -7.90 -12.08
N VAL A 78 -12.17 -8.17 -11.13
CA VAL A 78 -11.76 -7.24 -10.08
C VAL A 78 -10.37 -6.70 -10.42
N TYR A 79 -10.21 -5.38 -10.32
CA TYR A 79 -8.92 -4.70 -10.39
C TYR A 79 -8.70 -3.92 -9.09
N ALA A 80 -7.57 -4.20 -8.43
CA ALA A 80 -7.21 -3.56 -7.17
C ALA A 80 -5.74 -3.10 -7.19
N GLU A 81 -5.49 -1.96 -6.58
CA GLU A 81 -4.17 -1.35 -6.45
C GLU A 81 -3.65 -1.51 -5.02
N SER A 82 -2.33 -1.45 -4.84
CA SER A 82 -1.70 -1.49 -3.52
C SER A 82 -2.38 -0.56 -2.54
N SER A 83 -2.51 -1.01 -1.30
CA SER A 83 -3.12 -0.24 -0.20
C SER A 83 -2.50 1.15 0.00
N ILE A 84 -1.24 1.34 -0.36
CA ILE A 84 -0.55 2.64 -0.27
C ILE A 84 -1.18 3.70 -1.21
N SER A 85 -1.92 3.29 -2.25
CA SER A 85 -2.67 4.19 -3.13
C SER A 85 -3.66 5.10 -2.37
N GLU A 86 -4.10 4.70 -1.17
CA GLU A 86 -4.99 5.54 -0.36
C GLU A 86 -4.35 6.88 0.03
N LEU A 87 -3.01 6.94 0.09
CA LEU A 87 -2.24 8.14 0.40
C LEU A 87 -2.41 9.23 -0.67
N LEU A 88 -3.02 8.92 -1.83
CA LEU A 88 -3.49 9.92 -2.79
C LEU A 88 -4.58 10.83 -2.20
N GLY A 89 -5.36 10.33 -1.23
CA GLY A 89 -6.40 11.06 -0.52
C GLY A 89 -5.92 11.85 0.69
N ASP A 90 -4.72 11.57 1.19
CA ASP A 90 -4.13 12.25 2.35
C ASP A 90 -3.34 13.48 1.87
N PHE A 91 -3.85 14.68 2.17
CA PHE A 91 -3.29 15.92 1.65
C PHE A 91 -2.39 16.65 2.66
N ILE A 92 -1.26 17.15 2.17
CA ILE A 92 -0.31 18.00 2.90
C ILE A 92 -0.43 19.40 2.30
N GLU A 93 -1.04 20.31 3.06
CA GLU A 93 -1.14 21.73 2.68
C GLU A 93 0.25 22.36 2.61
N GLU A 94 1.02 22.21 3.69
CA GLU A 94 2.37 22.73 3.82
C GLU A 94 3.16 21.90 4.85
N GLU A 95 4.37 21.47 4.51
CA GLU A 95 5.32 20.88 5.45
C GLU A 95 6.76 21.29 5.07
N ARG A 96 7.49 21.85 6.03
CA ARG A 96 8.87 22.31 5.83
C ARG A 96 9.84 21.39 6.58
N LEU A 97 10.44 20.49 5.81
CA LEU A 97 11.49 19.61 6.29
C LEU A 97 12.83 20.35 6.23
N SER A 98 13.35 20.75 7.38
CA SER A 98 14.64 21.47 7.50
C SER A 98 15.62 20.71 8.38
N ALA A 99 16.78 20.39 7.80
CA ALA A 99 17.84 19.62 8.44
C ALA A 99 17.29 18.34 9.12
N LYS A 100 16.53 17.53 8.36
CA LYS A 100 15.94 16.27 8.79
C LYS A 100 16.70 15.07 8.20
N THR A 101 16.83 14.03 8.99
CA THR A 101 17.18 12.68 8.51
C THR A 101 16.01 12.09 7.70
N ALA A 102 16.28 11.03 6.92
CA ALA A 102 15.23 10.34 6.18
C ALA A 102 14.12 9.79 7.10
N ALA A 103 14.50 9.28 8.29
CA ALA A 103 13.55 8.77 9.28
C ALA A 103 12.64 9.87 9.83
N GLU A 104 13.19 11.04 10.18
CA GLU A 104 12.37 12.16 10.64
C GLU A 104 11.46 12.71 9.53
N ALA A 105 11.95 12.73 8.28
CA ALA A 105 11.17 13.17 7.13
C ALA A 105 10.02 12.20 6.79
N LEU A 106 10.29 10.90 6.81
CA LEU A 106 9.29 9.86 6.59
C LEU A 106 8.20 9.90 7.67
N ALA A 107 8.59 10.02 8.94
CA ALA A 107 7.65 10.14 10.05
C ALA A 107 6.78 11.40 9.93
N ALA A 108 7.33 12.52 9.48
CA ALA A 108 6.57 13.76 9.28
C ALA A 108 5.51 13.61 8.17
N VAL A 109 5.87 13.01 7.03
CA VAL A 109 4.93 12.78 5.91
C VAL A 109 3.78 11.86 6.32
N LEU A 110 4.05 10.85 7.14
CA LEU A 110 3.06 9.84 7.52
C LEU A 110 2.23 10.20 8.75
N ALA A 111 2.57 11.27 9.48
CA ALA A 111 2.00 11.61 10.79
C ALA A 111 0.47 11.78 10.81
N HIS A 112 -0.14 12.10 9.67
CA HIS A 112 -1.59 12.31 9.53
C HIS A 112 -2.28 11.19 8.76
N THR A 113 -1.54 10.13 8.42
CA THR A 113 -2.03 8.95 7.74
C THR A 113 -2.21 7.83 8.77
N ARG A 114 -2.80 6.72 8.34
CA ARG A 114 -2.81 5.49 9.16
C ARG A 114 -1.60 4.58 8.95
N TRP A 115 -0.67 4.98 8.07
CA TRP A 115 0.58 4.27 7.84
C TRP A 115 1.62 4.70 8.87
N ALA A 116 2.40 3.75 9.36
CA ALA A 116 3.52 3.99 10.25
C ALA A 116 4.83 4.06 9.46
N ALA A 117 5.76 4.89 9.92
CA ALA A 117 7.15 4.84 9.47
C ALA A 117 7.84 3.60 10.05
N GLY A 118 8.49 2.81 9.19
CA GLY A 118 9.27 1.63 9.55
C GLY A 118 10.76 1.87 9.55
N ASP A 119 11.51 0.82 9.22
CA ASP A 119 12.97 0.87 9.10
C ASP A 119 13.44 1.84 8.00
N VAL A 120 14.53 2.56 8.29
CA VAL A 120 15.14 3.53 7.37
C VAL A 120 16.65 3.29 7.33
N GLY A 121 17.13 2.74 6.22
CA GLY A 121 18.51 2.28 6.03
C GLY A 121 19.40 3.20 5.20
N VAL A 122 18.90 4.35 4.73
CA VAL A 122 19.64 5.27 3.84
C VAL A 122 20.64 6.20 4.55
N GLY A 123 20.89 5.97 5.84
CA GLY A 123 21.85 6.72 6.67
C GLY A 123 21.26 7.93 7.39
N ASP A 124 22.12 8.72 8.05
CA ASP A 124 21.77 9.82 8.95
C ASP A 124 21.99 11.22 8.34
N ALA A 125 22.28 11.29 7.04
CA ALA A 125 22.49 12.54 6.34
C ALA A 125 21.27 13.47 6.48
N ARG A 126 21.51 14.68 6.98
CA ARG A 126 20.45 15.69 7.19
C ARG A 126 20.26 16.52 5.93
N ARG A 127 19.02 16.59 5.45
CA ARG A 127 18.62 17.31 4.23
C ARG A 127 17.35 18.11 4.49
N GLY A 128 16.80 18.73 3.46
CA GLY A 128 15.53 19.42 3.56
C GLY A 128 14.82 19.55 2.23
N CYS A 129 13.51 19.67 2.30
CA CYS A 129 12.64 19.98 1.18
C CYS A 129 11.39 20.70 1.68
N PHE A 130 10.65 21.27 0.75
CA PHE A 130 9.38 21.91 1.02
C PHE A 130 8.29 21.15 0.29
N LEU A 131 7.31 20.69 1.04
CA LEU A 131 6.12 20.02 0.54
C LEU A 131 4.99 21.04 0.58
N TYR A 132 4.35 21.29 -0.55
CA TYR A 132 3.31 22.32 -0.65
C TYR A 132 2.23 21.86 -1.61
N HIS A 133 0.99 21.76 -1.10
CA HIS A 133 -0.17 21.28 -1.84
C HIS A 133 0.07 19.95 -2.57
N VAL A 134 0.55 18.94 -1.85
CA VAL A 134 0.81 17.59 -2.37
C VAL A 134 0.08 16.54 -1.56
N ASN A 135 -0.24 15.40 -2.16
CA ASN A 135 -0.70 14.23 -1.40
C ASN A 135 0.49 13.49 -0.75
N ALA A 136 0.22 12.67 0.27
CA ALA A 136 1.23 11.95 1.02
C ALA A 136 2.02 10.97 0.13
N LEU A 137 1.40 10.36 -0.88
CA LEU A 137 2.12 9.49 -1.83
C LEU A 137 3.18 10.26 -2.64
N ALA A 138 2.82 11.44 -3.15
CA ALA A 138 3.76 12.32 -3.84
C ALA A 138 4.86 12.85 -2.89
N ALA A 139 4.50 13.13 -1.64
CA ALA A 139 5.49 13.50 -0.63
C ALA A 139 6.47 12.37 -0.32
N LEU A 140 6.00 11.12 -0.25
CA LEU A 140 6.83 9.93 -0.12
C LEU A 140 7.81 9.78 -1.29
N ARG A 141 7.35 9.95 -2.53
CA ARG A 141 8.25 10.00 -3.72
C ARG A 141 9.29 11.11 -3.59
N ARG A 142 8.91 12.26 -3.05
CA ARG A 142 9.86 13.35 -2.79
C ARG A 142 10.89 12.99 -1.71
N ILE A 143 10.56 12.12 -0.75
CA ILE A 143 11.53 11.60 0.22
C ILE A 143 12.57 10.72 -0.49
N GLU A 144 12.15 9.78 -1.33
CA GLU A 144 13.04 8.92 -2.13
C GLU A 144 14.00 9.78 -2.98
N GLU A 145 13.51 10.83 -3.63
CA GLU A 145 14.35 11.72 -4.43
C GLU A 145 15.41 12.48 -3.61
N VAL A 146 15.05 12.96 -2.42
CA VAL A 146 15.91 13.86 -1.63
C VAL A 146 16.91 13.07 -0.81
N TRP A 147 16.49 11.98 -0.18
CA TRP A 147 17.33 11.15 0.70
C TRP A 147 17.89 9.91 0.02
N GLY A 148 17.38 9.53 -1.15
CA GLY A 148 17.72 8.28 -1.83
C GLY A 148 16.96 7.08 -1.27
N GLY A 149 17.06 5.93 -1.94
CA GLY A 149 16.36 4.70 -1.57
C GLY A 149 15.01 4.55 -2.26
N GLU A 150 14.40 3.40 -2.02
CA GLU A 150 13.10 3.02 -2.59
C GLU A 150 12.21 2.54 -1.45
N ILE A 151 10.96 2.98 -1.47
CA ILE A 151 9.99 2.68 -0.43
C ILE A 151 9.51 1.24 -0.57
N GLU A 152 9.47 0.56 0.57
CA GLU A 152 8.87 -0.75 0.71
C GLU A 152 7.67 -0.68 1.67
N CYS A 153 6.59 -1.36 1.31
CA CYS A 153 5.39 -1.48 2.14
C CYS A 153 5.38 -2.84 2.83
N SER A 154 4.93 -2.89 4.08
CA SER A 154 4.67 -4.16 4.76
C SER A 154 3.36 -4.11 5.53
N ILE A 155 2.66 -5.25 5.52
CA ILE A 155 1.38 -5.43 6.20
C ILE A 155 1.57 -6.45 7.32
N ALA A 156 1.34 -6.01 8.56
CA ALA A 156 1.31 -6.89 9.71
C ALA A 156 -0.11 -7.42 9.91
N VAL A 157 -0.24 -8.73 10.18
CA VAL A 157 -1.53 -9.39 10.39
C VAL A 157 -1.53 -10.10 11.74
N GLU A 158 -2.52 -9.80 12.57
CA GLU A 158 -2.77 -10.44 13.87
C GLU A 158 -4.25 -10.84 13.94
N ASP A 159 -4.54 -12.01 14.51
CA ASP A 159 -5.91 -12.54 14.66
C ASP A 159 -6.75 -12.49 13.37
N GLY A 160 -6.09 -12.70 12.21
CA GLY A 160 -6.72 -12.69 10.90
C GLY A 160 -7.14 -11.31 10.40
N ARG A 161 -6.58 -10.22 10.94
CA ARG A 161 -6.87 -8.83 10.59
C ARG A 161 -5.59 -8.04 10.38
N VAL A 162 -5.68 -6.95 9.64
CA VAL A 162 -4.57 -6.00 9.53
C VAL A 162 -4.32 -5.35 10.89
N ALA A 163 -3.13 -5.56 11.43
CA ALA A 163 -2.66 -4.99 12.69
C ALA A 163 -1.80 -3.74 12.47
N GLY A 164 -1.16 -3.63 11.31
CA GLY A 164 -0.30 -2.50 10.98
C GLY A 164 0.00 -2.40 9.50
N ARG A 165 0.22 -1.17 9.05
CA ARG A 165 0.69 -0.81 7.71
C ARG A 165 1.93 0.04 7.87
N THR A 166 3.01 -0.39 7.27
CA THR A 166 4.31 0.24 7.48
C THR A 166 4.93 0.60 6.15
N VAL A 167 5.42 1.82 6.04
CA VAL A 167 6.26 2.31 4.94
C VAL A 167 7.69 2.38 5.46
N SER A 168 8.60 1.70 4.79
CA SER A 168 10.03 1.66 5.09
C SER A 168 10.84 2.23 3.94
N LEU A 169 12.07 2.65 4.24
CA LEU A 169 13.05 3.09 3.26
C LEU A 169 14.37 2.33 3.50
N PRO A 170 14.41 1.02 3.20
CA PRO A 170 15.54 0.16 3.55
C PRO A 170 16.81 0.55 2.79
N ALA A 171 17.94 0.05 3.27
CA ALA A 171 19.20 0.17 2.54
C ALA A 171 19.10 -0.60 1.21
N GLN A 172 19.59 0.00 0.12
CA GLN A 172 19.65 -0.71 -1.17
C GLN A 172 20.41 -2.02 -1.02
N ARG A 173 19.75 -3.13 -1.34
CA ARG A 173 20.39 -4.44 -1.47
C ARG A 173 21.04 -4.46 -2.85
N GLY A 174 22.38 -4.33 -2.87
CA GLY A 174 23.17 -4.40 -4.10
C GLY A 174 23.16 -5.77 -4.76
#